data_AF-A0A835LYR4-F1
#
_entry.id   AF-A0A835LYR4-F1
#
_cell.length_a   1.000
_cell.length_b   1.000
_cell.length_c   1.000
_cell.angle_alpha   90.00
_cell.angle_beta   90.00
_cell.angle_gamma   90.00
#
_symmetry.space_group_name_H-M   'P 1'
#
loop_
_entity.id
_entity.type
_entity.pdbx_description
1 polymer ?
#
loop_
_entity_poly.entity_id
_entity_poly.type
_entity_poly.pdbx_seq_one_letter_code
_entity_poly.pdbx_strand_id
1 'polypeptide(L)'
;MCEDSPATESAPTSVSNDGPPLKVYARRKNRLKTTIAIVKALEHLFLLGALTEDCKLTSPVGHLMARLPLDPIYAKALIVASEFNCVEEMLIAVAMLLVESIFYTPREKLDEARNARKSFSSLEGDHLTLVNVFRSSAEFLEKRKMSGSKDKTAERSLGKRCKDNFISGHSLRHVRDVHSQIRGHVEQMGLRITSCGDEIVQFRRCLTASFFLNAASKQPDGSYRVCAGGQIVRIHPSLVLFRTKAECIIFNELVQTNDDYIRNITIIDKLWLPELAPQYYAPQN
;
A
#
# COMPACT_ATOMS: atom_id res chain seq x y z
N MET A 1 39.01 -25.01 86.89
CA MET A 1 38.75 -26.18 86.02
C MET A 1 38.01 -25.65 84.80
N CYS A 2 38.61 -25.86 83.61
CA CYS A 2 38.06 -25.77 82.24
C CYS A 2 37.51 -24.40 81.79
N GLU A 3 38.13 -23.71 80.80
CA GLU A 3 38.03 -23.91 79.32
C GLU A 3 36.55 -23.80 78.85
N ASP A 4 36.09 -22.94 77.92
CA ASP A 4 36.61 -22.57 76.59
C ASP A 4 35.95 -21.27 76.00
N SER A 5 36.61 -20.62 75.02
CA SER A 5 36.07 -19.59 74.08
C SER A 5 35.20 -20.21 72.96
N PRO A 6 34.74 -19.52 71.86
CA PRO A 6 34.38 -18.11 71.57
C PRO A 6 32.97 -17.98 70.92
N ALA A 7 32.46 -16.76 70.66
CA ALA A 7 31.53 -16.55 69.52
C ALA A 7 31.51 -15.08 69.06
N THR A 8 31.87 -14.94 67.79
CA THR A 8 32.01 -13.74 66.96
C THR A 8 30.69 -13.03 66.64
N GLU A 9 30.75 -11.70 66.70
CA GLU A 9 29.80 -10.74 66.13
C GLU A 9 29.57 -11.03 64.62
N SER A 10 28.32 -11.24 64.21
CA SER A 10 27.93 -11.36 62.80
C SER A 10 27.11 -10.14 62.38
N ALA A 11 27.60 -9.46 61.35
CA ALA A 11 27.01 -8.26 60.76
C ALA A 11 25.64 -8.54 60.09
N PRO A 12 24.74 -7.55 60.00
CA PRO A 12 23.46 -7.72 59.32
C PRO A 12 23.66 -7.87 57.81
N THR A 13 23.12 -8.95 57.26
CA THR A 13 23.05 -9.26 55.83
C THR A 13 22.27 -8.17 55.08
N SER A 14 22.97 -7.46 54.20
CA SER A 14 22.38 -6.57 53.21
C SER A 14 21.45 -7.35 52.28
N VAL A 15 20.13 -7.13 52.37
CA VAL A 15 19.18 -7.59 51.36
C VAL A 15 19.41 -6.76 50.10
N SER A 16 20.10 -7.33 49.12
CA SER A 16 20.27 -6.74 47.79
C SER A 16 18.91 -6.69 47.10
N ASN A 17 18.34 -5.49 47.04
CA ASN A 17 17.13 -5.20 46.28
C ASN A 17 17.52 -5.04 44.80
N ASP A 18 17.97 -6.12 44.17
CA ASP A 18 18.26 -6.17 42.74
C ASP A 18 16.93 -6.31 41.99
N GLY A 19 16.27 -5.18 41.75
CA GLY A 19 15.19 -5.09 40.77
C GLY A 19 15.65 -5.68 39.43
N PRO A 20 14.75 -6.32 38.65
CA PRO A 20 15.17 -7.13 37.52
C PRO A 20 15.97 -6.28 36.52
N PRO A 21 17.06 -6.81 35.93
CA PRO A 21 18.00 -6.00 35.16
C PRO A 21 17.28 -5.35 33.97
N LEU A 22 17.67 -4.12 33.61
CA LEU A 22 17.12 -3.34 32.48
C LEU A 22 16.96 -4.16 31.18
N LYS A 23 17.80 -5.18 30.97
CA LYS A 23 17.69 -6.15 29.86
C LYS A 23 16.42 -6.99 29.89
N VAL A 24 15.90 -7.36 31.07
CA VAL A 24 14.62 -8.08 31.25
C VAL A 24 13.45 -7.15 30.91
N TYR A 25 13.49 -5.89 31.35
CA TYR A 25 12.49 -4.90 30.95
C TYR A 25 12.51 -4.60 29.45
N ALA A 26 13.69 -4.48 28.83
CA ALA A 26 13.83 -4.31 27.39
C ALA A 26 13.34 -5.54 26.61
N ARG A 27 13.66 -6.76 27.08
CA ARG A 27 13.15 -8.01 26.49
C ARG A 27 11.63 -8.14 26.64
N ARG A 28 11.06 -7.76 27.79
CA ARG A 28 9.62 -7.76 28.05
C ARG A 28 8.90 -6.70 27.21
N LYS A 29 9.48 -5.49 27.08
CA LYS A 29 8.97 -4.40 26.24
C LYS A 29 9.05 -4.76 24.75
N ASN A 30 10.11 -5.41 24.29
CA ASN A 30 10.22 -5.91 22.93
C ASN A 30 9.24 -7.05 22.66
N ARG A 31 9.11 -8.02 23.58
CA ARG A 31 8.13 -9.10 23.47
C ARG A 31 6.70 -8.55 23.40
N LEU A 32 6.36 -7.57 24.25
CA LEU A 32 5.05 -6.92 24.25
C LEU A 32 4.77 -6.17 22.93
N LYS A 33 5.76 -5.44 22.39
CA LYS A 33 5.66 -4.78 21.08
C LYS A 33 5.42 -5.79 19.95
N THR A 34 6.12 -6.92 19.94
CA THR A 34 5.95 -7.97 18.93
C THR A 34 4.57 -8.61 19.02
N THR A 35 4.06 -8.89 20.22
CA THR A 35 2.71 -9.46 20.38
C THR A 35 1.63 -8.51 19.85
N ILE A 36 1.71 -7.20 20.15
CA ILE A 36 0.76 -6.21 19.63
C ILE A 36 0.81 -6.15 18.09
N ALA A 37 2.00 -6.23 17.49
CA ALA A 37 2.14 -6.22 16.04
C ALA A 37 1.49 -7.46 15.38
N ILE A 38 1.67 -8.65 15.96
CA ILE A 38 1.05 -9.89 15.47
C ILE A 38 -0.47 -9.83 15.59
N VAL A 39 -1.00 -9.35 16.72
CA VAL A 39 -2.45 -9.21 16.92
C VAL A 39 -3.04 -8.28 15.87
N LYS A 40 -2.43 -7.10 15.64
CA LYS A 40 -2.88 -6.17 14.59
C LYS A 40 -2.79 -6.77 13.18
N ALA A 41 -1.76 -7.57 12.89
CA ALA A 41 -1.65 -8.26 11.62
C ALA A 41 -2.77 -9.31 11.43
N LEU A 42 -3.11 -10.06 12.48
CA LEU A 42 -4.23 -11.00 12.48
C LEU A 42 -5.58 -10.29 12.30
N GLU A 43 -5.81 -9.21 13.03
CA GLU A 43 -7.00 -8.36 12.88
C GLU A 43 -7.14 -7.84 11.44
N HIS A 44 -6.05 -7.36 10.86
CA HIS A 44 -6.02 -6.89 9.47
C HIS A 44 -6.38 -8.02 8.48
N LEU A 45 -5.77 -9.20 8.63
CA LEU A 45 -6.09 -10.36 7.78
C LEU A 45 -7.55 -10.82 7.94
N PHE A 46 -8.08 -10.80 9.16
CA PHE A 46 -9.49 -11.10 9.43
C PHE A 46 -10.41 -10.09 8.74
N LEU A 47 -10.14 -8.79 8.86
CA LEU A 47 -10.92 -7.72 8.22
C LEU A 47 -10.91 -7.79 6.69
N LEU A 48 -9.78 -8.19 6.09
CA LEU A 48 -9.69 -8.43 4.63
C LEU A 48 -10.45 -9.70 4.18
N GLY A 49 -10.97 -10.48 5.15
CA GLY A 49 -11.66 -11.74 4.90
C GLY A 49 -10.72 -12.90 4.55
N ALA A 50 -9.44 -12.80 4.90
CA ALA A 50 -8.46 -13.86 4.68
C ALA A 50 -8.54 -14.97 5.73
N LEU A 51 -8.98 -14.63 6.95
CA LEU A 51 -9.09 -15.55 8.09
C LEU A 51 -10.54 -15.69 8.57
N THR A 52 -10.89 -16.88 9.03
CA THR A 52 -12.10 -17.15 9.81
C THR A 52 -11.90 -16.77 11.29
N GLU A 53 -12.97 -16.80 12.09
CA GLU A 53 -12.91 -16.60 13.55
C GLU A 53 -11.99 -17.62 14.24
N ASP A 54 -11.94 -18.85 13.72
CA ASP A 54 -11.02 -19.91 14.17
C ASP A 54 -9.57 -19.75 13.67
N CYS A 55 -9.21 -18.58 13.09
CA CYS A 55 -7.89 -18.29 12.54
C CYS A 55 -7.45 -19.25 11.41
N LYS A 56 -8.40 -19.79 10.63
CA LYS A 56 -8.12 -20.61 9.43
C LYS A 56 -8.26 -19.77 8.17
N LEU A 57 -7.57 -20.15 7.09
CA LEU A 57 -7.75 -19.49 5.80
C LEU A 57 -9.18 -19.69 5.28
N THR A 58 -9.81 -18.61 4.84
CA THR A 58 -11.13 -18.66 4.19
C THR A 58 -11.02 -19.25 2.78
N SER A 59 -12.09 -19.88 2.32
CA SER A 59 -12.21 -20.38 0.93
C SER A 59 -13.24 -19.55 0.16
N PRO A 60 -12.93 -19.07 -1.07
CA PRO A 60 -11.65 -19.17 -1.75
C PRO A 60 -10.66 -18.04 -1.38
N VAL A 61 -11.13 -16.95 -0.78
CA VAL A 61 -10.37 -15.67 -0.65
C VAL A 61 -9.03 -15.83 0.05
N GLY A 62 -8.99 -16.37 1.27
CA GLY A 62 -7.76 -16.53 2.05
C GLY A 62 -6.75 -17.44 1.37
N HIS A 63 -7.21 -18.52 0.74
CA HIS A 63 -6.34 -19.43 -0.03
C HIS A 63 -5.78 -18.77 -1.28
N LEU A 64 -6.57 -17.97 -2.00
CA LEU A 64 -6.09 -17.20 -3.15
C LEU A 64 -5.08 -16.13 -2.73
N MET A 65 -5.36 -15.39 -1.64
CA MET A 65 -4.44 -14.38 -1.12
C MET A 65 -3.08 -14.99 -0.75
N ALA A 66 -3.07 -16.15 -0.10
CA ALA A 66 -1.86 -16.84 0.31
C ALA A 66 -0.99 -17.36 -0.85
N ARG A 67 -1.55 -17.46 -2.07
CA ARG A 67 -0.83 -17.89 -3.27
C ARG A 67 -0.12 -16.76 -4.01
N LEU A 68 -0.45 -15.52 -3.71
CA LEU A 68 0.15 -14.34 -4.33
C LEU A 68 1.38 -13.88 -3.51
N PRO A 69 2.54 -13.62 -4.12
CA PRO A 69 3.73 -13.11 -3.43
C PRO A 69 3.60 -11.60 -3.19
N LEU A 70 2.52 -11.17 -2.55
CA LEU A 70 2.12 -9.77 -2.39
C LEU A 70 1.67 -9.48 -0.96
N ASP A 71 1.70 -8.21 -0.58
CA ASP A 71 1.06 -7.77 0.66
C ASP A 71 -0.46 -8.08 0.63
N PRO A 72 -1.08 -8.40 1.79
CA PRO A 72 -2.48 -8.82 1.84
C PRO A 72 -3.47 -7.87 1.17
N ILE A 73 -3.25 -6.55 1.28
CA ILE A 73 -4.12 -5.56 0.63
C ILE A 73 -4.07 -5.70 -0.90
N TYR A 74 -2.87 -5.83 -1.50
CA TYR A 74 -2.72 -6.00 -2.94
C TYR A 74 -3.25 -7.35 -3.42
N ALA A 75 -3.02 -8.42 -2.65
CA ALA A 75 -3.56 -9.73 -2.94
C ALA A 75 -5.10 -9.71 -2.94
N LYS A 76 -5.72 -9.10 -1.91
CA LYS A 76 -7.16 -8.88 -1.85
C LYS A 76 -7.65 -8.05 -3.04
N ALA A 77 -6.94 -6.98 -3.39
CA ALA A 77 -7.32 -6.09 -4.48
C ALA A 77 -7.40 -6.81 -5.83
N LEU A 78 -6.45 -7.68 -6.15
CA LEU A 78 -6.47 -8.47 -7.38
C LEU A 78 -7.62 -9.48 -7.44
N ILE A 79 -7.95 -10.08 -6.30
CA ILE A 79 -9.07 -11.04 -6.20
C ILE A 79 -10.40 -10.30 -6.41
N VAL A 80 -10.61 -9.21 -5.65
CA VAL A 80 -11.83 -8.38 -5.70
C VAL A 80 -12.00 -7.72 -7.07
N ALA A 81 -10.92 -7.38 -7.77
CA ALA A 81 -11.00 -6.77 -9.10
C ALA A 81 -11.78 -7.60 -10.13
N SER A 82 -11.89 -8.91 -9.93
CA SER A 82 -12.72 -9.78 -10.79
C SER A 82 -14.22 -9.45 -10.67
N GLU A 83 -14.68 -9.02 -9.49
CA GLU A 83 -16.08 -8.64 -9.23
C GLU A 83 -16.43 -7.29 -9.87
N PHE A 84 -15.43 -6.42 -10.05
CA PHE A 84 -15.57 -5.09 -10.66
C PHE A 84 -15.16 -5.05 -12.14
N ASN A 85 -14.81 -6.19 -12.73
CA ASN A 85 -14.31 -6.30 -14.09
C ASN A 85 -13.09 -5.40 -14.40
N CYS A 86 -12.22 -5.14 -13.42
CA CYS A 86 -11.08 -4.23 -13.55
C CYS A 86 -9.73 -4.87 -13.16
N VAL A 87 -9.58 -6.16 -13.47
CA VAL A 87 -8.39 -6.95 -13.11
C VAL A 87 -7.14 -6.39 -13.78
N GLU A 88 -7.20 -6.02 -15.05
CA GLU A 88 -6.07 -5.42 -15.78
C GLU A 88 -5.64 -4.09 -15.16
N GLU A 89 -6.57 -3.19 -14.84
CA GLU A 89 -6.27 -1.92 -14.18
C GLU A 89 -5.65 -2.12 -12.80
N MET A 90 -6.20 -3.05 -12.01
CA MET A 90 -5.68 -3.34 -10.68
C MET A 90 -4.30 -4.00 -10.73
N LEU A 91 -4.08 -4.90 -11.68
CA LEU A 91 -2.79 -5.53 -11.93
C LEU A 91 -1.72 -4.50 -12.27
N ILE A 92 -2.03 -3.56 -13.17
CA ILE A 92 -1.14 -2.45 -13.52
C ILE A 92 -0.88 -1.56 -12.30
N ALA A 93 -1.92 -1.17 -11.56
CA ALA A 93 -1.79 -0.31 -10.40
C ALA A 93 -0.90 -0.95 -9.32
N VAL A 94 -1.14 -2.22 -8.98
CA VAL A 94 -0.33 -2.98 -8.02
C VAL A 94 1.12 -3.08 -8.49
N ALA A 95 1.38 -3.43 -9.75
CA ALA A 95 2.75 -3.50 -10.28
C ALA A 95 3.49 -2.15 -10.20
N MET A 96 2.80 -1.04 -10.47
CA MET A 96 3.35 0.31 -10.35
C MET A 96 3.62 0.73 -8.90
N LEU A 97 2.82 0.24 -7.94
CA LEU A 97 2.96 0.55 -6.51
C LEU A 97 4.04 -0.27 -5.81
N LEU A 98 4.35 -1.47 -6.31
CA LEU A 98 5.38 -2.35 -5.74
C LEU A 98 6.80 -1.90 -6.08
N VAL A 99 6.99 -1.19 -7.19
CA VAL A 99 8.28 -0.63 -7.58
C VAL A 99 8.41 0.77 -6.99
N GLU A 100 9.64 1.18 -6.65
CA GLU A 100 9.93 2.56 -6.27
C GLU A 100 9.37 3.55 -7.30
N SER A 101 9.01 4.76 -6.83
CA SER A 101 8.36 5.77 -7.65
C SER A 101 9.06 5.96 -9.00
N ILE A 102 8.32 5.72 -10.08
CA ILE A 102 8.84 5.84 -11.44
C ILE A 102 9.11 7.30 -11.83
N PHE A 103 8.53 8.26 -11.11
CA PHE A 103 8.67 9.67 -11.43
C PHE A 103 9.85 10.27 -10.68
N TYR A 104 10.69 11.02 -11.38
CA TYR A 104 11.75 11.82 -10.75
C TYR A 104 11.48 13.32 -10.97
N THR A 105 12.08 14.17 -10.14
CA THR A 105 11.93 15.62 -10.26
C THR A 105 13.28 16.29 -9.97
N PRO A 106 14.04 16.66 -11.02
CA PRO A 106 15.28 17.41 -10.83
C PRO A 106 14.97 18.78 -10.21
N ARG A 107 15.80 19.23 -9.27
CA ARG A 107 15.61 20.52 -8.57
C ARG A 107 15.56 21.72 -9.51
N GLU A 108 16.28 21.65 -10.62
CA GLU A 108 16.33 22.71 -11.63
C GLU A 108 15.12 22.72 -12.57
N LYS A 109 14.37 21.61 -12.65
CA LYS A 109 13.31 21.39 -13.65
C LYS A 109 11.98 21.03 -13.00
N LEU A 110 11.69 21.62 -11.84
CA LEU A 110 10.47 21.32 -11.07
C LEU A 110 9.20 21.57 -11.89
N ASP A 111 9.12 22.70 -12.58
CA ASP A 111 7.91 23.09 -13.33
C ASP A 111 7.75 22.30 -14.64
N GLU A 112 8.85 22.02 -15.34
CA GLU A 112 8.86 21.11 -16.51
C GLU A 112 8.35 19.71 -16.11
N ALA A 113 8.87 19.16 -15.01
CA ALA A 113 8.49 17.86 -14.51
C ALA A 113 7.02 17.80 -14.07
N ARG A 114 6.54 18.84 -13.40
CA ARG A 114 5.12 18.96 -13.04
C ARG A 114 4.22 19.05 -14.26
N ASN A 115 4.62 19.82 -15.28
CA ASN A 115 3.84 19.94 -16.51
C ASN A 115 3.82 18.65 -17.32
N ALA A 116 4.94 17.93 -17.41
CA ALA A 116 4.99 16.62 -18.06
C ALA A 116 4.08 15.59 -17.36
N ARG A 117 4.02 15.60 -16.03
CA ARG A 117 3.14 14.71 -15.25
C ARG A 117 1.65 14.97 -15.52
N LYS A 118 1.25 16.20 -15.83
CA LYS A 118 -0.15 16.53 -16.14
C LYS A 118 -0.68 15.76 -17.34
N SER A 119 0.18 15.40 -18.30
CA SER A 119 -0.19 14.62 -19.49
C SER A 119 -0.69 13.21 -19.16
N PHE A 120 -0.35 12.68 -17.99
CA PHE A 120 -0.80 11.36 -17.52
C PHE A 120 -1.78 11.43 -16.36
N SER A 121 -1.88 12.61 -15.72
CA SER A 121 -2.63 12.77 -14.49
C SER A 121 -4.12 12.57 -14.72
N SER A 122 -4.72 11.81 -13.83
CA SER A 122 -6.17 11.69 -13.69
C SER A 122 -6.64 12.58 -12.55
N LEU A 123 -7.80 13.23 -12.73
CA LEU A 123 -8.43 14.05 -11.69
C LEU A 123 -9.04 13.17 -10.58
N GLU A 124 -9.29 11.90 -10.90
CA GLU A 124 -9.89 10.90 -10.03
C GLU A 124 -8.87 10.30 -9.06
N GLY A 125 -7.60 10.18 -9.45
CA GLY A 125 -6.58 9.59 -8.58
C GLY A 125 -5.19 9.39 -9.18
N ASP A 126 -4.21 9.30 -8.30
CA ASP A 126 -2.84 8.88 -8.62
C ASP A 126 -2.80 7.41 -9.06
N HIS A 127 -3.65 6.53 -8.51
CA HIS A 127 -3.70 5.13 -8.96
C HIS A 127 -4.04 5.03 -10.44
N LEU A 128 -5.02 5.80 -10.91
CA LEU A 128 -5.36 5.84 -12.34
C LEU A 128 -4.26 6.53 -13.16
N THR A 129 -3.60 7.54 -12.59
CA THR A 129 -2.41 8.16 -13.21
C THR A 129 -1.32 7.13 -13.47
N LEU A 130 -1.06 6.23 -12.53
CA LEU A 130 -0.10 5.13 -12.69
C LEU A 130 -0.53 4.17 -13.81
N VAL A 131 -1.81 3.82 -13.86
CA VAL A 131 -2.38 3.00 -14.94
C VAL A 131 -2.19 3.67 -16.31
N ASN A 132 -2.46 4.97 -16.41
CA ASN A 132 -2.30 5.75 -17.65
C ASN A 132 -0.86 5.76 -18.14
N VAL A 133 0.12 5.92 -17.25
CA VAL A 133 1.54 5.87 -17.62
C VAL A 133 1.91 4.51 -18.20
N PHE A 134 1.51 3.43 -17.53
CA PHE A 134 1.80 2.08 -18.00
C PHE A 134 1.16 1.82 -19.37
N ARG A 135 -0.14 2.12 -19.54
CA ARG A 135 -0.87 1.97 -20.82
C ARG A 135 -0.22 2.75 -21.95
N SER A 136 0.09 4.02 -21.71
CA SER A 136 0.78 4.86 -22.69
C SER A 136 2.16 4.31 -23.09
N SER A 137 2.86 3.65 -22.16
CA SER A 137 4.14 3.01 -22.46
C SER A 137 3.97 1.73 -23.30
N ALA A 138 2.96 0.91 -22.98
CA ALA A 138 2.65 -0.32 -23.69
C ALA A 138 2.20 -0.03 -25.12
N GLU A 139 1.23 0.88 -25.29
CA GLU A 139 0.70 1.31 -26.59
C GLU A 139 1.82 1.85 -27.50
N PHE A 140 2.75 2.62 -26.93
CA PHE A 140 3.90 3.12 -27.70
C PHE A 140 4.80 2.01 -28.20
N LEU A 141 5.09 1.01 -27.37
CA LEU A 141 5.89 -0.14 -27.79
C LEU A 141 5.19 -0.94 -28.87
N GLU A 142 3.87 -1.15 -28.76
CA GLU A 142 3.07 -1.83 -29.78
C GLU A 142 3.09 -1.09 -31.10
N LYS A 143 2.86 0.24 -31.11
CA LYS A 143 2.97 1.07 -32.32
C LYS A 143 4.35 0.97 -32.97
N ARG A 144 5.43 0.95 -32.17
CA ARG A 144 6.79 0.80 -32.70
C ARG A 144 7.02 -0.59 -33.29
N LYS A 145 6.52 -1.65 -32.66
CA LYS A 145 6.57 -3.02 -33.20
C LYS A 145 5.80 -3.14 -34.51
N MET A 146 4.58 -2.58 -34.58
CA MET A 146 3.78 -2.55 -35.82
C MET A 146 4.47 -1.78 -36.95
N SER A 147 5.24 -0.73 -36.64
CA SER A 147 6.05 -0.01 -37.62
C SER A 147 7.32 -0.75 -38.09
N GLY A 148 7.50 -2.02 -37.71
CA GLY A 148 8.68 -2.84 -38.07
C GLY A 148 9.96 -2.49 -37.30
N SER A 149 9.86 -1.71 -36.22
CA SER A 149 11.04 -1.37 -35.40
C SER A 149 11.50 -2.59 -34.61
N LYS A 150 12.80 -2.91 -34.69
CA LYS A 150 13.43 -3.93 -33.82
C LYS A 150 13.24 -3.57 -32.35
N ASP A 151 13.07 -4.58 -31.48
CA ASP A 151 12.82 -4.39 -30.03
C ASP A 151 13.81 -3.43 -29.36
N LYS A 152 15.11 -3.61 -29.62
CA LYS A 152 16.16 -2.73 -29.06
C LYS A 152 15.98 -1.25 -29.45
N THR A 153 15.47 -0.99 -30.65
CA THR A 153 15.20 0.38 -31.14
C THR A 153 13.93 0.95 -30.52
N ALA A 154 12.88 0.13 -30.39
CA ALA A 154 11.64 0.51 -29.69
C ALA A 154 11.91 0.89 -28.23
N GLU A 155 12.70 0.07 -27.53
CA GLU A 155 13.10 0.28 -26.13
C GLU A 155 13.94 1.55 -25.94
N ARG A 156 14.89 1.85 -26.83
CA ARG A 156 15.63 3.12 -26.82
C ARG A 156 14.71 4.33 -27.03
N SER A 157 13.75 4.21 -27.95
CA SER A 157 12.79 5.27 -28.23
C SER A 157 11.87 5.52 -27.03
N LEU A 158 11.45 4.45 -26.35
CA LEU A 158 10.70 4.55 -25.10
C LEU A 158 11.54 5.21 -24.01
N GLY A 159 12.82 4.84 -23.87
CA GLY A 159 13.74 5.48 -22.92
C GLY A 159 13.86 6.99 -23.12
N LYS A 160 13.91 7.45 -24.38
CA LYS A 160 13.87 8.89 -24.71
C LYS A 160 12.55 9.53 -24.28
N ARG A 161 11.41 8.92 -24.64
CA ARG A 161 10.09 9.40 -24.24
C ARG A 161 9.91 9.45 -22.72
N CYS A 162 10.43 8.47 -21.98
CA CYS A 162 10.40 8.46 -20.53
C CYS A 162 11.21 9.63 -19.95
N LYS A 163 12.41 9.88 -20.48
CA LYS A 163 13.26 11.01 -20.08
C LYS A 163 12.58 12.36 -20.32
N ASP A 164 11.95 12.53 -21.48
CA ASP A 164 11.21 13.75 -21.83
C ASP A 164 9.99 13.98 -20.90
N ASN A 165 9.47 12.91 -20.30
CA ASN A 165 8.34 12.94 -19.36
C ASN A 165 8.74 12.79 -17.88
N PHE A 166 10.04 12.88 -17.56
CA PHE A 166 10.54 12.75 -16.18
C PHE A 166 10.16 11.42 -15.51
N ILE A 167 10.14 10.35 -16.31
CA ILE A 167 9.90 8.96 -15.89
C ILE A 167 11.21 8.17 -16.01
N SER A 168 11.53 7.39 -14.98
CA SER A 168 12.65 6.46 -14.98
C SER A 168 12.36 5.29 -15.92
N GLY A 169 13.07 5.22 -17.05
CA GLY A 169 12.96 4.10 -17.99
C GLY A 169 13.42 2.76 -17.38
N HIS A 170 14.31 2.79 -16.39
CA HIS A 170 14.73 1.59 -15.65
C HIS A 170 13.60 1.08 -14.75
N SER A 171 13.03 1.96 -13.93
CA SER A 171 11.93 1.60 -13.02
C SER A 171 10.70 1.15 -13.81
N LEU A 172 10.38 1.81 -14.94
CA LEU A 172 9.26 1.40 -15.79
C LEU A 172 9.47 0.02 -16.43
N ARG A 173 10.71 -0.35 -16.77
CA ARG A 173 11.03 -1.72 -17.23
C ARG A 173 10.80 -2.72 -16.10
N HIS A 174 11.28 -2.42 -14.90
CA HIS A 174 11.08 -3.27 -13.73
C HIS A 174 9.59 -3.46 -13.42
N VAL A 175 8.76 -2.41 -13.52
CA VAL A 175 7.30 -2.51 -13.40
C VAL A 175 6.73 -3.51 -14.41
N ARG A 176 7.16 -3.48 -15.68
CA ARG A 176 6.67 -4.42 -16.70
C ARG A 176 7.03 -5.88 -16.36
N ASP A 177 8.22 -6.10 -15.79
CA ASP A 177 8.65 -7.43 -15.36
C ASP A 177 7.79 -7.92 -14.18
N VAL A 178 7.59 -7.08 -13.16
CA VAL A 178 6.70 -7.37 -12.01
C VAL A 178 5.26 -7.62 -12.46
N HIS A 179 4.73 -6.78 -13.36
CA HIS A 179 3.40 -6.94 -13.96
C HIS A 179 3.25 -8.31 -14.63
N SER A 180 4.25 -8.72 -15.44
CA SER A 180 4.23 -10.03 -16.11
C SER A 180 4.25 -11.19 -15.12
N GLN A 181 5.01 -11.08 -14.02
CA GLN A 181 5.07 -12.11 -12.99
C GLN A 181 3.74 -12.26 -12.25
N ILE A 182 3.16 -11.15 -11.79
CA ILE A 182 1.88 -11.16 -11.08
C ILE A 182 0.77 -11.65 -12.00
N ARG A 183 0.76 -11.22 -13.28
CA ARG A 183 -0.19 -11.72 -14.28
C ARG A 183 -0.17 -13.25 -14.37
N GLY A 184 1.02 -13.84 -14.45
CA GLY A 184 1.19 -15.29 -14.50
C GLY A 184 0.58 -15.99 -13.27
N HIS A 185 0.78 -15.44 -12.07
CA HIS A 185 0.15 -15.97 -10.86
C HIS A 185 -1.39 -15.84 -10.89
N VAL A 186 -1.91 -14.68 -11.30
CA VAL A 186 -3.36 -14.42 -11.41
C VAL A 186 -4.03 -15.40 -12.38
N GLU A 187 -3.44 -15.61 -13.56
CA GLU A 187 -3.94 -16.55 -14.56
C GLU A 187 -3.85 -18.01 -14.08
N GLN A 188 -2.74 -18.41 -13.41
CA GLN A 188 -2.58 -19.75 -12.82
C GLN A 188 -3.58 -20.06 -11.70
N MET A 189 -4.13 -19.04 -11.05
CA MET A 189 -5.20 -19.19 -10.07
C MET A 189 -6.59 -19.30 -10.70
N GLY A 190 -6.71 -19.13 -12.02
CA GLY A 190 -7.97 -19.19 -12.75
C GLY A 190 -8.75 -17.87 -12.77
N LEU A 191 -8.13 -16.76 -12.34
CA LEU A 191 -8.74 -15.43 -12.45
C LEU A 191 -8.66 -14.94 -13.90
N ARG A 192 -9.78 -14.45 -14.43
CA ARG A 192 -9.84 -13.90 -15.79
C ARG A 192 -9.34 -12.46 -15.78
N ILE A 193 -8.43 -12.14 -16.69
CA ILE A 193 -7.96 -10.77 -16.90
C ILE A 193 -9.04 -10.00 -17.67
N THR A 194 -9.82 -9.20 -16.96
CA THR A 194 -10.84 -8.31 -17.50
C THR A 194 -10.43 -6.85 -17.32
N SER A 195 -10.88 -5.97 -18.22
CA SER A 195 -10.63 -4.53 -18.15
C SER A 195 -11.96 -3.80 -18.09
N CYS A 196 -12.05 -2.78 -17.23
CA CYS A 196 -13.23 -1.94 -17.14
C CYS A 196 -13.26 -0.85 -18.22
N GLY A 197 -12.23 -0.76 -19.06
CA GLY A 197 -12.13 0.25 -20.10
C GLY A 197 -12.21 1.67 -19.51
N ASP A 198 -13.19 2.43 -19.98
CA ASP A 198 -13.43 3.82 -19.56
C ASP A 198 -14.34 3.92 -18.31
N GLU A 199 -14.84 2.79 -17.79
CA GLU A 199 -15.67 2.73 -16.58
C GLU A 199 -14.82 2.89 -15.30
N ILE A 200 -14.17 4.05 -15.17
CA ILE A 200 -13.25 4.40 -14.08
C ILE A 200 -13.90 4.23 -12.69
N VAL A 201 -15.21 4.39 -12.61
CA VAL A 201 -15.98 4.20 -11.37
C VAL A 201 -15.82 2.78 -10.84
N GLN A 202 -15.80 1.75 -11.71
CA GLN A 202 -15.60 0.36 -11.29
C GLN A 202 -14.23 0.16 -10.63
N PHE A 203 -13.17 0.70 -11.24
CA PHE A 203 -11.83 0.66 -10.68
C PHE A 203 -11.74 1.36 -9.31
N ARG A 204 -12.36 2.54 -9.17
CA ARG A 204 -12.37 3.28 -7.89
C ARG A 204 -13.18 2.57 -6.80
N ARG A 205 -14.29 1.93 -7.15
CA ARG A 205 -15.08 1.11 -6.23
C ARG A 205 -14.29 -0.14 -5.83
N CYS A 206 -13.60 -0.78 -6.76
CA CYS A 206 -12.69 -1.89 -6.44
C CYS A 206 -11.57 -1.47 -5.47
N LEU A 207 -10.93 -0.31 -5.70
CA LEU A 207 -9.96 0.27 -4.76
C LEU A 207 -10.59 0.47 -3.39
N THR A 208 -11.82 1.02 -3.35
CA THR A 208 -12.54 1.23 -2.09
C THR A 208 -12.79 -0.08 -1.35
N ALA A 209 -13.30 -1.11 -2.04
CA ALA A 209 -13.57 -2.43 -1.46
C ALA A 209 -12.31 -3.14 -0.92
N SER A 210 -11.14 -2.82 -1.48
CA SER A 210 -9.88 -3.52 -1.18
C SER A 210 -9.00 -2.77 -0.19
N PHE A 211 -8.95 -1.44 -0.29
CA PHE A 211 -8.12 -0.55 0.53
C PHE A 211 -8.96 0.18 1.59
N PHE A 212 -10.14 -0.33 1.95
CA PHE A 212 -11.08 0.35 2.85
C PHE A 212 -10.49 0.73 4.22
N LEU A 213 -9.46 0.03 4.70
CA LEU A 213 -8.72 0.39 5.92
C LEU A 213 -7.82 1.63 5.74
N ASN A 214 -7.42 1.92 4.50
CA ASN A 214 -6.66 3.09 4.10
C ASN A 214 -7.57 4.17 3.52
N ALA A 215 -8.78 4.32 4.06
CA ALA A 215 -9.66 5.43 3.76
C ALA A 215 -9.37 6.62 4.69
N ALA A 216 -9.51 7.83 4.18
CA ALA A 216 -9.41 9.04 4.99
C ALA A 216 -10.50 10.05 4.61
N SER A 217 -11.04 10.74 5.61
CA SER A 217 -12.06 11.77 5.47
C SER A 217 -11.47 13.16 5.74
N LYS A 218 -11.79 14.12 4.89
CA LYS A 218 -11.34 15.50 5.02
C LYS A 218 -11.86 16.14 6.30
N GLN A 219 -11.08 17.03 6.88
CA GLN A 219 -11.41 17.79 8.08
C GLN A 219 -11.58 19.28 7.74
N PRO A 220 -12.24 20.09 8.61
CA PRO A 220 -12.47 21.51 8.34
C PRO A 220 -11.20 22.34 8.13
N ASP A 221 -10.08 21.93 8.74
CA ASP A 221 -8.76 22.57 8.60
C ASP A 221 -8.01 22.16 7.32
N GLY A 222 -8.61 21.32 6.48
CA GLY A 222 -8.02 20.79 5.25
C GLY A 222 -7.08 19.59 5.44
N SER A 223 -6.86 19.14 6.68
CA SER A 223 -6.22 17.85 6.94
C SER A 223 -7.18 16.69 6.64
N TYR A 224 -6.67 15.47 6.68
CA TYR A 224 -7.47 14.25 6.52
C TYR A 224 -7.36 13.40 7.79
N ARG A 225 -8.47 12.78 8.19
CA ARG A 225 -8.52 11.83 9.29
C ARG A 225 -8.68 10.42 8.73
N VAL A 226 -7.72 9.54 9.02
CA VAL A 226 -7.79 8.12 8.64
C VAL A 226 -8.98 7.47 9.33
N CYS A 227 -9.83 6.79 8.56
CA CYS A 227 -11.05 6.19 9.07
C CYS A 227 -10.76 5.06 10.06
N ALA A 228 -9.76 4.22 9.79
CA ALA A 228 -9.51 3.02 10.59
C ALA A 228 -8.76 3.23 11.92
N GLY A 229 -8.24 4.43 12.16
CA GLY A 229 -7.44 4.73 13.36
C GLY A 229 -7.54 6.15 13.88
N GLY A 230 -8.24 7.04 13.19
CA GLY A 230 -8.44 8.43 13.61
C GLY A 230 -7.19 9.33 13.49
N GLN A 231 -6.07 8.82 12.99
CA GLN A 231 -4.84 9.59 12.80
C GLN A 231 -5.07 10.74 11.81
N ILE A 232 -4.56 11.92 12.16
CA ILE A 232 -4.58 13.08 11.27
C ILE A 232 -3.37 13.01 10.34
N VAL A 233 -3.63 13.10 9.04
CA VAL A 233 -2.64 12.99 7.96
C VAL A 233 -2.83 14.13 6.96
N ARG A 234 -1.79 14.41 6.19
CA ARG A 234 -1.82 15.39 5.10
C ARG A 234 -1.50 14.73 3.77
N ILE A 235 -2.04 15.25 2.68
CA ILE A 235 -1.64 14.77 1.35
C ILE A 235 -0.21 15.22 1.09
N HIS A 236 0.64 14.33 0.59
CA HIS A 236 2.03 14.67 0.30
C HIS A 236 2.13 15.72 -0.83
N PRO A 237 2.97 16.78 -0.69
CA PRO A 237 3.07 17.87 -1.69
C PRO A 237 3.53 17.47 -3.09
N SER A 238 4.10 16.27 -3.24
CA SER A 238 4.55 15.77 -4.55
C SER A 238 3.43 15.24 -5.43
N LEU A 239 2.23 15.01 -4.88
CA LEU A 239 1.09 14.44 -5.60
C LEU A 239 0.37 15.50 -6.42
N VAL A 240 -0.21 15.08 -7.54
CA VAL A 240 -1.00 15.98 -8.41
C VAL A 240 -2.22 16.49 -7.67
N LEU A 241 -2.84 15.62 -6.87
CA LEU A 241 -4.04 15.91 -6.09
C LEU A 241 -3.76 16.57 -4.72
N PHE A 242 -2.56 17.13 -4.50
CA PHE A 242 -2.20 17.79 -3.23
C PHE A 242 -3.21 18.87 -2.77
N ARG A 243 -3.87 19.55 -3.72
CA ARG A 243 -4.85 20.60 -3.44
C ARG A 243 -6.30 20.16 -3.63
N THR A 244 -6.55 18.85 -3.69
CA THR A 244 -7.92 18.34 -3.83
C THR A 244 -8.78 18.78 -2.64
N LYS A 245 -10.06 19.02 -2.92
CA LYS A 245 -11.08 19.32 -1.90
C LYS A 245 -11.99 18.12 -1.64
N ALA A 246 -11.64 16.94 -2.17
CA ALA A 246 -12.43 15.73 -2.01
C ALA A 246 -12.69 15.39 -0.54
N GLU A 247 -13.94 15.06 -0.23
CA GLU A 247 -14.37 14.75 1.13
C GLU A 247 -13.85 13.39 1.63
N CYS A 248 -13.66 12.43 0.73
CA CYS A 248 -13.14 11.11 1.05
C CYS A 248 -12.17 10.60 -0.01
N ILE A 249 -11.11 9.94 0.46
CA ILE A 249 -10.03 9.41 -0.38
C ILE A 249 -9.57 8.04 0.14
N ILE A 250 -9.05 7.23 -0.77
CA ILE A 250 -8.25 6.05 -0.49
C ILE A 250 -6.78 6.40 -0.72
N PHE A 251 -5.88 5.90 0.11
CA PHE A 251 -4.43 6.05 -0.06
C PHE A 251 -3.70 4.71 -0.04
N ASN A 252 -2.51 4.66 -0.65
CA ASN A 252 -1.68 3.46 -0.65
C ASN A 252 -0.75 3.40 0.57
N GLU A 253 -0.06 4.51 0.84
CA GLU A 253 1.06 4.53 1.79
C GLU A 253 0.92 5.72 2.75
N LEU A 254 1.26 5.47 4.02
CA LEU A 254 1.43 6.49 5.05
C LEU A 254 2.92 6.61 5.38
N VAL A 255 3.43 7.83 5.31
CA VAL A 255 4.84 8.18 5.46
C VAL A 255 4.98 9.10 6.65
N GLN A 256 5.72 8.66 7.66
CA GLN A 256 5.95 9.45 8.86
C GLN A 256 7.28 10.18 8.74
N THR A 257 7.24 11.51 8.83
CA THR A 257 8.43 12.37 8.83
C THR A 257 8.35 13.35 10.02
N ASN A 258 8.40 14.65 9.76
CA ASN A 258 8.00 15.68 10.73
C ASN A 258 6.47 15.75 10.85
N ASP A 259 5.75 15.50 9.75
CA ASP A 259 4.31 15.27 9.72
C ASP A 259 4.00 13.89 9.11
N ASP A 260 2.78 13.41 9.33
CA ASP A 260 2.25 12.21 8.70
C ASP A 260 1.64 12.54 7.33
N TYR A 261 2.24 11.99 6.28
CA TYR A 261 1.81 12.20 4.90
C TYR A 261 1.24 10.94 4.26
N ILE A 262 0.19 11.07 3.47
CA ILE A 262 -0.32 9.99 2.62
C ILE A 262 0.12 10.17 1.17
N ARG A 263 0.38 9.04 0.50
CA ARG A 263 0.81 8.97 -0.91
C ARG A 263 -0.06 8.04 -1.73
N ASN A 264 -0.06 8.31 -3.05
CA ASN A 264 -0.84 7.62 -4.07
C ASN A 264 -2.32 7.57 -3.69
N ILE A 265 -3.03 8.67 -3.91
CA ILE A 265 -4.42 8.82 -3.45
C ILE A 265 -5.42 8.66 -4.60
N THR A 266 -6.62 8.19 -4.29
CA THR A 266 -7.76 8.17 -5.22
C THR A 266 -8.98 8.72 -4.51
N ILE A 267 -9.69 9.63 -5.17
CA ILE A 267 -10.94 10.20 -4.67
C ILE A 267 -12.02 9.11 -4.70
N ILE A 268 -12.84 9.02 -3.66
CA ILE A 268 -13.96 8.06 -3.60
C ILE A 268 -15.23 8.74 -3.09
N ASP A 269 -16.38 8.13 -3.34
CA ASP A 269 -17.60 8.50 -2.62
C ASP A 269 -17.53 7.89 -1.22
N LYS A 270 -17.80 8.69 -0.19
CA LYS A 270 -17.82 8.24 1.21
C LYS A 270 -18.88 7.15 1.44
N LEU A 271 -19.98 7.18 0.68
CA LEU A 271 -21.06 6.20 0.80
C LEU A 271 -20.65 4.80 0.33
N TRP A 272 -19.60 4.68 -0.47
CA TRP A 272 -19.08 3.37 -0.91
C TRP A 272 -18.43 2.59 0.23
N LEU A 273 -17.96 3.23 1.31
CA LEU A 273 -17.33 2.54 2.43
C LEU A 273 -18.30 1.58 3.17
N PRO A 274 -19.48 2.03 3.66
CA PRO A 274 -20.45 1.12 4.25
C PRO A 274 -21.07 0.15 3.24
N GLU A 275 -21.11 0.51 1.95
CA GLU A 275 -21.61 -0.36 0.89
C GLU A 275 -20.66 -1.53 0.60
N LEU A 276 -19.36 -1.25 0.47
CA LEU A 276 -18.36 -2.21 -0.03
C LEU A 276 -17.54 -2.87 1.08
N ALA A 277 -17.52 -2.29 2.27
CA ALA A 277 -16.90 -2.86 3.46
C ALA A 277 -17.84 -2.76 4.68
N PRO A 278 -19.07 -3.32 4.61
CA PRO A 278 -20.05 -3.25 5.70
C PRO A 278 -19.51 -3.89 6.99
N GLN A 279 -18.66 -4.91 6.89
CA GLN A 279 -18.04 -5.55 8.05
C GLN A 279 -17.22 -4.59 8.93
N TYR A 280 -16.81 -3.44 8.37
CA TYR A 280 -16.05 -2.42 9.08
C TYR A 280 -16.83 -1.12 9.29
N TYR A 281 -17.66 -0.73 8.31
CA TYR A 281 -18.31 0.58 8.27
C TYR A 281 -19.82 0.56 8.52
N ALA A 282 -20.46 -0.61 8.64
CA ALA A 282 -21.87 -0.66 8.97
C ALA A 282 -22.11 -0.07 10.38
N PRO A 283 -23.20 0.69 10.57
CA PRO A 283 -23.58 1.13 11.91
C PRO A 283 -23.85 -0.11 12.78
N GLN A 284 -23.23 -0.15 13.95
CA GLN A 284 -23.59 -1.14 14.97
C GLN A 284 -24.99 -0.79 15.46
N ASN A 285 -25.98 -1.59 15.06
CA ASN A 285 -27.34 -1.53 15.61
C ASN A 285 -27.38 -2.16 16.99
#